data_AF-A0A838FU55-F1
#
_entry.id   AF-A0A838FU55-F1
#
_cell.length_a   1.000
_cell.length_b   1.000
_cell.length_c   1.000
_cell.angle_alpha   90.00
_cell.angle_beta   90.00
_cell.angle_gamma   90.00
#
_symmetry.space_group_name_H-M   'P 1'
#
loop_
_entity.id
_entity.type
_entity.pdbx_description
1 polymer ?
#
loop_
_entity_poly.entity_id
_entity_poly.type
_entity_poly.pdbx_seq_one_letter_code
_entity_poly.pdbx_strand_id
1 'polypeptide(L)'
;MKRRLVLLGAPGSGKGTQAEMITRQFGIPVTSPGAILRREKDLGTPLGLETAEITQHGGLVPDHIIVGLIEDWLRLHGAHGFVFDGFPRTMPQAESLGTILTRLRTPLDLAIWLDISEETVVERISSRLQCQACGFTTSVTAAVFAERPICPYCDGPLARRTDDDAEVLKKRLLEFKAKTQPLATSYEKLGTLRRIDANRDREAVFADISRLIEQAA
;
A
#
# COMPACT_ATOMS: atom_id res chain seq x y z
N MET A 1 20.56 0.34 -2.51
CA MET A 1 20.39 0.76 -1.10
C MET A 1 19.43 -0.20 -0.42
N LYS A 2 19.57 -0.51 0.87
CA LYS A 2 18.65 -1.43 1.58
C LYS A 2 17.88 -0.65 2.65
N ARG A 3 16.55 -0.61 2.56
CA ARG A 3 15.66 -0.11 3.61
C ARG A 3 14.48 -1.02 3.83
N ARG A 4 13.92 -0.97 5.02
CA ARG A 4 12.79 -1.76 5.50
C ARG A 4 11.73 -0.79 6.00
N LEU A 5 10.70 -0.60 5.19
CA LEU A 5 9.74 0.48 5.33
C LEU A 5 8.32 -0.08 5.37
N VAL A 6 7.45 0.56 6.14
CA VAL A 6 5.99 0.39 5.99
C VAL A 6 5.39 1.73 5.57
N LEU A 7 4.49 1.70 4.59
CA LEU A 7 3.68 2.84 4.18
C LEU A 7 2.27 2.68 4.77
N LEU A 8 1.89 3.62 5.62
CA LEU A 8 0.62 3.66 6.33
C LEU A 8 -0.17 4.91 5.93
N GLY A 9 -1.49 4.83 6.01
CA GLY A 9 -2.38 5.94 5.70
C GLY A 9 -3.71 5.47 5.11
N ALA A 10 -4.67 6.38 5.01
CA ALA A 10 -6.02 6.08 4.55
C ALA A 10 -6.05 5.50 3.13
N PRO A 11 -7.10 4.76 2.74
CA PRO A 11 -7.38 4.51 1.31
C PRO A 11 -7.32 5.83 0.53
N GLY A 12 -6.74 5.83 -0.68
CA GLY A 12 -6.59 7.07 -1.46
C GLY A 12 -5.44 8.00 -1.05
N SER A 13 -4.69 7.69 0.02
CA SER A 13 -3.56 8.52 0.47
C SER A 13 -2.34 8.53 -0.47
N GLY A 14 -2.34 7.73 -1.54
CA GLY A 14 -1.23 7.67 -2.51
C GLY A 14 -0.13 6.65 -2.19
N LYS A 15 -0.30 5.77 -1.19
CA LYS A 15 0.72 4.77 -0.81
C LYS A 15 1.26 3.96 -2.00
N GLY A 16 0.38 3.40 -2.84
CA GLY A 16 0.80 2.59 -3.99
C GLY A 16 1.63 3.39 -5.00
N THR A 17 1.25 4.65 -5.26
CA THR A 17 2.02 5.57 -6.12
C THR A 17 3.41 5.82 -5.53
N GLN A 18 3.48 6.13 -4.24
CA GLN A 18 4.76 6.36 -3.56
C GLN A 18 5.62 5.10 -3.50
N ALA A 19 5.01 3.93 -3.29
CA ALA A 19 5.69 2.64 -3.29
C ALA A 19 6.34 2.36 -4.65
N GLU A 20 5.59 2.56 -5.75
CA GLU A 20 6.12 2.42 -7.11
C GLU A 20 7.31 3.35 -7.37
N MET A 21 7.21 4.61 -6.96
CA MET A 21 8.31 5.58 -7.08
C MET A 21 9.54 5.15 -6.26
N ILE A 22 9.35 4.60 -5.05
CA ILE A 22 10.45 4.06 -4.23
C ILE A 22 11.15 2.91 -4.94
N THR A 23 10.40 1.96 -5.51
CA THR A 23 11.00 0.85 -6.27
C THR A 23 11.80 1.36 -7.47
N ARG A 24 11.26 2.32 -8.22
CA ARG A 24 11.95 2.90 -9.39
C ARG A 24 13.24 3.64 -9.04
N GLN A 25 13.22 4.46 -7.99
CA GLN A 25 14.37 5.30 -7.61
C GLN A 25 15.44 4.51 -6.86
N PHE A 26 15.03 3.65 -5.92
CA PHE A 26 15.95 3.02 -4.97
C PHE A 26 16.16 1.52 -5.20
N GLY A 27 15.40 0.90 -6.10
CA GLY A 27 15.45 -0.54 -6.37
C GLY A 27 14.94 -1.39 -5.21
N ILE A 28 14.18 -0.81 -4.27
CA ILE A 28 13.69 -1.52 -3.08
C ILE A 28 12.42 -2.29 -3.46
N PRO A 29 12.36 -3.61 -3.20
CA PRO A 29 11.16 -4.41 -3.48
C PRO A 29 9.95 -3.91 -2.69
N VAL A 30 8.81 -3.77 -3.38
CA VAL A 30 7.52 -3.43 -2.78
C VAL A 30 6.63 -4.65 -2.80
N THR A 31 5.86 -4.84 -1.72
CA THR A 31 4.71 -5.74 -1.75
C THR A 31 3.56 -5.23 -0.90
N SER A 32 2.38 -5.77 -1.14
CA SER A 32 1.21 -5.62 -0.26
C SER A 32 0.47 -6.94 -0.20
N PRO A 33 -0.20 -7.27 0.92
CA PRO A 33 -1.04 -8.47 0.98
C PRO A 33 -2.09 -8.48 -0.13
N GLY A 34 -2.67 -7.31 -0.47
CA GLY A 34 -3.64 -7.20 -1.55
C GLY A 34 -3.05 -7.52 -2.93
N ALA A 35 -1.79 -7.16 -3.20
CA ALA A 35 -1.13 -7.52 -4.45
C ALA A 35 -0.84 -9.02 -4.53
N ILE A 36 -0.37 -9.61 -3.42
CA ILE A 36 -0.13 -11.06 -3.33
C ILE A 36 -1.44 -11.82 -3.59
N LEU A 37 -2.51 -11.49 -2.87
CA LEU A 37 -3.81 -12.17 -3.00
C LEU A 37 -4.45 -12.03 -4.38
N ARG A 38 -4.30 -10.86 -5.04
CA ARG A 38 -4.76 -10.71 -6.43
C ARG A 38 -4.00 -11.64 -7.38
N ARG A 39 -2.68 -11.74 -7.23
CA ARG A 39 -1.86 -12.68 -8.02
C ARG A 39 -2.27 -14.13 -7.76
N GLU A 40 -2.50 -14.50 -6.51
CA GLU A 40 -3.01 -15.84 -6.14
C GLU A 40 -4.35 -16.15 -6.82
N LYS A 41 -5.26 -15.17 -6.86
CA LYS A 41 -6.53 -15.28 -7.57
C LYS A 41 -6.34 -15.45 -9.08
N ASP A 42 -5.48 -14.65 -9.70
CA ASP A 42 -5.22 -14.71 -11.15
C ASP A 42 -4.59 -16.06 -11.55
N LEU A 43 -3.80 -16.67 -10.64
CA LEU A 43 -3.25 -18.01 -10.80
C LEU A 43 -4.23 -19.14 -10.46
N GLY A 44 -5.44 -18.81 -9.98
CA GLY A 44 -6.47 -19.79 -9.63
C GLY A 44 -6.13 -20.64 -8.41
N THR A 45 -5.31 -20.15 -7.47
CA THR A 45 -4.94 -20.93 -6.28
C THR A 45 -6.11 -21.00 -5.29
N PRO A 46 -6.20 -22.04 -4.45
CA PRO A 46 -7.28 -22.16 -3.46
C PRO A 46 -7.40 -20.92 -2.55
N LEU A 47 -6.26 -20.39 -2.10
CA LEU A 47 -6.20 -19.20 -1.27
C LEU A 47 -6.72 -17.95 -2.02
N GLY A 48 -6.32 -17.80 -3.28
CA GLY A 48 -6.77 -16.70 -4.13
C GLY A 48 -8.27 -16.70 -4.37
N LEU A 49 -8.84 -17.87 -4.62
CA LEU A 49 -10.29 -18.05 -4.83
C LEU A 49 -11.09 -17.79 -3.56
N GLU A 50 -10.65 -18.30 -2.41
CA GLU A 50 -11.31 -18.13 -1.11
C GLU A 50 -11.33 -16.66 -0.67
N THR A 51 -10.22 -15.93 -0.87
CA THR A 51 -10.09 -14.55 -0.40
C THR A 51 -10.61 -13.50 -1.40
N ALA A 52 -10.93 -13.90 -2.63
CA ALA A 52 -11.39 -13.02 -3.69
C ALA A 52 -12.67 -12.26 -3.30
N GLU A 53 -13.65 -12.95 -2.71
CA GLU A 53 -14.93 -12.35 -2.35
C GLU A 53 -14.77 -11.32 -1.23
N ILE A 54 -13.97 -11.63 -0.20
CA ILE A 54 -13.70 -10.74 0.93
C ILE A 54 -13.07 -9.43 0.43
N THR A 55 -12.04 -9.55 -0.42
CA THR A 55 -11.30 -8.40 -0.92
C THR A 55 -12.12 -7.54 -1.88
N GLN A 56 -12.97 -8.14 -2.71
CA GLN A 56 -13.87 -7.45 -3.62
C GLN A 56 -14.89 -6.55 -2.88
N HIS A 57 -15.38 -7.01 -1.72
CA HIS A 57 -16.31 -6.25 -0.88
C HIS A 57 -15.62 -5.34 0.15
N GLY A 58 -14.34 -5.04 -0.09
CA GLY A 58 -13.55 -4.12 0.73
C GLY A 58 -13.26 -4.62 2.14
N GLY A 59 -13.46 -5.91 2.44
CA GLY A 59 -13.16 -6.50 3.74
C GLY A 59 -11.66 -6.81 3.93
N LEU A 60 -11.31 -7.10 5.18
CA LEU A 60 -9.98 -7.58 5.55
C LEU A 60 -9.98 -9.10 5.67
N VAL A 61 -9.08 -9.74 4.93
CA VAL A 61 -8.77 -11.16 5.07
C VAL A 61 -8.18 -11.43 6.47
N PRO A 62 -8.45 -12.60 7.09
CA PRO A 62 -7.97 -12.92 8.42
C PRO A 62 -6.47 -12.69 8.63
N ASP A 63 -6.11 -12.13 9.77
CA ASP A 63 -4.74 -11.69 10.07
C ASP A 63 -3.71 -12.83 9.94
N HIS A 64 -4.04 -14.06 10.36
CA HIS A 64 -3.11 -15.20 10.28
C HIS A 64 -2.73 -15.56 8.84
N ILE A 65 -3.66 -15.45 7.89
CA ILE A 65 -3.38 -15.67 6.45
C ILE A 65 -2.41 -14.59 5.95
N ILE A 66 -2.72 -13.33 6.27
CA ILE A 66 -1.93 -12.18 5.83
C ILE A 66 -0.51 -12.25 6.39
N VAL A 67 -0.37 -12.58 7.67
CA VAL A 67 0.93 -12.72 8.34
C VAL A 67 1.75 -13.85 7.70
N GLY A 68 1.13 -15.00 7.40
CA GLY A 68 1.80 -16.11 6.69
C GLY A 68 2.34 -15.68 5.33
N LEU A 69 1.52 -15.00 4.52
CA LEU A 69 1.94 -14.49 3.19
C LEU A 69 3.12 -13.52 3.28
N ILE A 70 3.11 -12.63 4.27
CA ILE A 70 4.19 -11.68 4.48
C ILE A 70 5.46 -12.37 4.96
N GLU A 71 5.35 -13.38 5.82
CA GLU A 71 6.50 -14.16 6.26
C GLU A 71 7.17 -14.89 5.09
N ASP A 72 6.39 -15.57 4.24
CA ASP A 72 6.90 -16.27 3.06
C ASP A 72 7.57 -15.30 2.08
N TRP A 73 6.94 -14.15 1.85
CA TRP A 73 7.51 -13.12 0.98
C TRP A 73 8.84 -12.57 1.54
N LEU A 74 8.92 -12.32 2.85
CA LEU A 74 10.13 -11.84 3.53
C LEU A 74 11.28 -12.83 3.43
N ARG A 75 11.01 -14.14 3.54
CA ARG A 75 12.04 -15.18 3.39
C ARG A 75 12.68 -15.15 2.00
N LEU A 76 11.88 -14.88 0.97
CA LEU A 76 12.34 -14.87 -0.42
C LEU A 76 13.01 -13.54 -0.83
N HIS A 77 12.49 -12.40 -0.36
CA HIS A 77 12.87 -11.07 -0.89
C HIS A 77 13.48 -10.13 0.16
N GLY A 78 13.27 -10.37 1.46
CA GLY A 78 13.55 -9.42 2.54
C GLY A 78 15.02 -9.04 2.69
N ALA A 79 15.95 -9.88 2.21
CA ALA A 79 17.39 -9.62 2.26
C ALA A 79 17.83 -8.37 1.46
N HIS A 80 17.01 -7.91 0.52
CA HIS A 80 17.25 -6.73 -0.31
C HIS A 80 16.66 -5.43 0.28
N GLY A 81 16.05 -5.51 1.46
CA GLY A 81 15.13 -4.47 1.93
C GLY A 81 13.72 -4.69 1.38
N PHE A 82 12.77 -3.94 1.90
CA PHE A 82 11.38 -4.04 1.51
C PHE A 82 10.60 -2.76 1.80
N VAL A 83 9.50 -2.59 1.07
CA VAL A 83 8.43 -1.64 1.39
C VAL A 83 7.13 -2.41 1.46
N PHE A 84 6.45 -2.34 2.59
CA PHE A 84 5.07 -2.83 2.69
C PHE A 84 4.08 -1.69 2.44
N ASP A 85 3.32 -1.79 1.35
CA ASP A 85 2.22 -0.89 1.05
C ASP A 85 0.93 -1.36 1.74
N GLY A 86 0.50 -0.63 2.78
CA GLY A 86 -0.76 -0.88 3.44
C GLY A 86 -0.79 -2.17 4.27
N PHE A 87 0.36 -2.59 4.78
CA PHE A 87 0.52 -3.58 5.84
C PHE A 87 1.57 -3.07 6.84
N PRO A 88 1.34 -3.20 8.16
CA PRO A 88 0.15 -3.76 8.81
C PRO A 88 -1.07 -2.82 8.79
N ARG A 89 -2.27 -3.38 9.00
CA ARG A 89 -3.54 -2.65 9.11
C ARG A 89 -4.22 -2.78 10.48
N THR A 90 -3.81 -3.76 11.29
CA THR A 90 -4.35 -4.04 12.62
C THR A 90 -3.20 -4.15 13.64
N MET A 91 -3.48 -3.95 14.92
CA MET A 91 -2.47 -4.12 15.97
C MET A 91 -1.87 -5.55 16.00
N PRO A 92 -2.67 -6.63 15.91
CA PRO A 92 -2.13 -7.99 15.85
C PRO A 92 -1.20 -8.22 14.65
N GLN A 93 -1.48 -7.62 13.49
CA GLN A 93 -0.57 -7.68 12.34
C GLN A 93 0.75 -6.95 12.62
N ALA A 94 0.71 -5.79 13.30
CA ALA A 94 1.91 -5.05 13.65
C ALA A 94 2.80 -5.78 14.66
N GLU A 95 2.19 -6.40 15.68
CA GLU A 95 2.87 -7.25 16.66
C GLU A 95 3.49 -8.49 16.00
N SER A 96 2.74 -9.13 15.10
CA SER A 96 3.20 -10.28 14.33
C SER A 96 4.38 -9.92 13.43
N LEU A 97 4.30 -8.78 12.72
CA LEU A 97 5.40 -8.26 11.92
C LEU A 97 6.64 -8.01 12.78
N GLY A 98 6.49 -7.37 13.94
CA GLY A 98 7.60 -7.13 14.87
C GLY A 98 8.27 -8.43 15.33
N THR A 99 7.47 -9.47 15.60
CA THR A 99 7.97 -10.80 15.98
C THR A 99 8.74 -11.46 14.83
N ILE A 100 8.21 -11.42 13.61
CA ILE A 100 8.89 -11.94 12.42
C ILE A 100 10.22 -11.22 12.20
N LEU A 101 10.22 -9.89 12.22
CA LEU A 101 11.42 -9.08 11.99
C LEU A 101 12.48 -9.30 13.07
N THR A 102 12.09 -9.49 14.32
CA THR A 102 13.00 -9.84 15.43
C THR A 102 13.66 -11.18 15.19
N ARG A 103 12.88 -12.22 14.84
CA ARG A 103 13.41 -13.56 14.54
C ARG A 103 14.36 -13.55 13.35
N LEU A 104 14.06 -12.76 12.32
CA LEU A 104 14.91 -12.59 11.14
C LEU A 104 16.10 -11.64 11.36
N ARG A 105 16.19 -10.97 12.52
CA ARG A 105 17.20 -9.94 12.84
C ARG A 105 17.22 -8.81 11.81
N THR A 106 16.06 -8.44 11.31
CA THR A 106 15.86 -7.39 10.30
C THR A 106 14.91 -6.33 10.85
N PRO A 107 15.34 -5.44 11.76
CA PRO A 107 14.46 -4.43 12.34
C PRO A 107 13.92 -3.49 11.26
N LEU A 108 12.72 -2.95 11.48
CA LEU A 108 12.10 -1.94 10.64
C LEU A 108 12.85 -0.61 10.78
N ASP A 109 13.13 0.06 9.65
CA ASP A 109 13.87 1.33 9.66
C ASP A 109 12.93 2.53 9.80
N LEU A 110 11.82 2.54 9.06
CA LEU A 110 10.84 3.64 9.09
C LEU A 110 9.40 3.12 8.92
N ALA A 111 8.49 3.80 9.62
CA ALA A 111 7.07 3.76 9.33
C ALA A 111 6.66 5.14 8.80
N ILE A 112 6.22 5.20 7.54
CA ILE A 112 5.83 6.46 6.91
C ILE A 112 4.31 6.55 6.90
N TRP A 113 3.79 7.57 7.56
CA TRP A 113 2.37 7.88 7.63
C TRP A 113 2.02 8.98 6.63
N LEU A 114 1.23 8.64 5.62
CA LEU A 114 0.68 9.59 4.66
C LEU A 114 -0.59 10.19 5.22
N ASP A 115 -0.47 11.40 5.74
CA ASP A 115 -1.57 12.16 6.35
C ASP A 115 -2.37 12.89 5.27
N ILE A 116 -3.67 12.67 5.23
CA ILE A 116 -4.54 13.16 4.16
C ILE A 116 -5.92 13.49 4.70
N SER A 117 -6.51 14.57 4.20
CA SER A 117 -7.86 14.98 4.56
C SER A 117 -8.92 14.04 3.95
N GLU A 118 -10.07 13.94 4.59
CA GLU A 118 -11.16 13.07 4.11
C GLU A 118 -11.71 13.56 2.76
N GLU A 119 -11.76 14.88 2.57
CA GLU A 119 -12.17 15.52 1.32
C GLU A 119 -11.25 15.10 0.17
N THR A 120 -9.93 15.17 0.40
CA THR A 120 -8.92 14.79 -0.60
C THR A 120 -8.97 13.30 -0.91
N VAL A 121 -9.29 12.45 0.08
CA VAL A 121 -9.49 11.01 -0.16
C VAL A 121 -10.65 10.75 -1.11
N VAL A 122 -11.80 11.39 -0.87
CA VAL A 122 -12.99 11.23 -1.73
C VAL A 122 -12.70 11.70 -3.15
N GLU A 123 -12.04 12.84 -3.30
CA GLU A 123 -11.65 13.38 -4.61
C GLU A 123 -10.69 12.44 -5.35
N ARG A 124 -9.65 11.93 -4.68
CA ARG A 124 -8.67 11.04 -5.29
C ARG A 124 -9.25 9.69 -5.69
N ILE A 125 -10.19 9.17 -4.92
CA ILE A 125 -10.81 7.88 -5.22
C ILE A 125 -11.82 8.01 -6.36
N SER A 126 -12.64 9.06 -6.38
CA SER A 126 -13.60 9.31 -7.45
C SER A 126 -12.93 9.59 -8.80
N SER A 127 -11.72 10.13 -8.80
CA SER A 127 -10.91 10.38 -10.00
C SER A 127 -9.96 9.24 -10.36
N ARG A 128 -9.92 8.13 -9.61
CA ARG A 128 -8.93 7.07 -9.83
C ARG A 128 -9.25 6.19 -11.03
N LEU A 129 -8.22 5.89 -11.82
CA LEU A 129 -8.23 4.91 -12.89
C LEU A 129 -7.16 3.85 -12.63
N GLN A 130 -7.46 2.60 -12.97
CA GLN A 130 -6.55 1.47 -12.90
C GLN A 130 -6.51 0.73 -14.24
N CYS A 131 -5.30 0.43 -14.71
CA CYS A 131 -5.07 -0.45 -15.84
C CYS A 131 -5.51 -1.86 -15.49
N GLN A 132 -6.42 -2.42 -16.30
CA GLN A 132 -6.94 -3.77 -16.09
C GLN A 132 -5.91 -4.87 -16.40
N ALA A 133 -4.83 -4.55 -17.11
CA ALA A 133 -3.79 -5.51 -17.47
C ALA A 133 -2.63 -5.55 -16.45
N CYS A 134 -2.10 -4.39 -16.05
CA CYS A 134 -0.89 -4.32 -15.21
C CYS A 134 -1.13 -3.74 -13.81
N GLY A 135 -2.34 -3.26 -13.51
CA GLY A 135 -2.67 -2.67 -12.21
C GLY A 135 -2.16 -1.25 -11.97
N PHE A 136 -1.45 -0.65 -12.94
CA PHE A 136 -1.01 0.75 -12.89
C PHE A 136 -2.18 1.67 -12.56
N THR A 137 -1.97 2.63 -11.67
CA THR A 137 -3.03 3.53 -11.18
C THR A 137 -2.69 4.99 -11.52
N THR A 138 -3.67 5.73 -12.02
CA THR A 138 -3.56 7.16 -12.33
C THR A 138 -4.87 7.90 -11.98
N SER A 139 -4.93 9.21 -12.16
CA SER A 139 -6.18 9.98 -12.06
C SER A 139 -6.73 10.30 -13.45
N VAL A 140 -8.03 10.58 -13.56
CA VAL A 140 -8.68 11.06 -14.79
C VAL A 140 -7.98 12.31 -15.32
N THR A 141 -7.61 13.23 -14.43
CA THR A 141 -6.91 14.48 -14.78
C THR A 141 -5.49 14.28 -15.27
N ALA A 142 -4.78 13.27 -14.77
CA ALA A 142 -3.43 12.93 -15.22
C ALA A 142 -3.44 12.00 -16.44
N ALA A 143 -4.56 11.34 -16.73
CA ALA A 143 -4.73 10.43 -17.85
C ALA A 143 -5.02 11.15 -19.17
N VAL A 144 -4.44 12.35 -19.40
CA VAL A 144 -4.52 13.08 -20.68
C VAL A 144 -3.65 12.42 -21.75
N PHE A 145 -3.73 11.09 -21.86
CA PHE A 145 -2.99 10.28 -22.82
C PHE A 145 -3.96 9.93 -23.94
N ALA A 146 -4.02 10.79 -24.97
CA ALA A 146 -4.83 10.63 -26.18
C ALA A 146 -6.36 10.55 -25.96
N GLU A 147 -7.13 10.53 -27.06
CA GLU A 147 -8.60 10.50 -27.09
C GLU A 147 -9.22 9.26 -26.40
N ARG A 148 -8.40 8.30 -25.92
CA ARG A 148 -8.83 7.08 -25.23
C ARG A 148 -7.94 6.85 -23.99
N PRO A 149 -8.50 6.50 -22.83
CA PRO A 149 -7.74 6.29 -21.60
C PRO A 149 -6.97 4.95 -21.67
N ILE A 150 -5.74 5.00 -22.20
CA ILE A 150 -4.84 3.86 -22.40
C ILE A 150 -3.68 3.93 -21.40
N CYS A 151 -3.24 2.76 -20.89
CA CYS A 151 -2.13 2.67 -19.95
C CYS A 151 -0.78 2.98 -20.64
N PRO A 152 0.05 3.89 -20.10
CA PRO A 152 1.31 4.28 -20.72
C PRO A 152 2.43 3.21 -20.65
N TYR A 153 2.20 2.08 -19.96
CA TYR A 153 3.20 1.03 -19.77
C TYR A 153 2.92 -0.25 -20.56
N CYS A 154 1.66 -0.52 -20.91
CA CYS A 154 1.27 -1.80 -21.50
C CYS A 154 0.11 -1.68 -22.50
N ASP A 155 -0.32 -0.45 -22.81
CA ASP A 155 -1.46 -0.15 -23.67
C ASP A 155 -2.80 -0.79 -23.24
N GLY A 156 -2.86 -1.32 -22.02
CA GLY A 156 -4.08 -1.87 -21.44
C GLY A 156 -5.14 -0.80 -21.14
N PRO A 157 -6.43 -1.17 -21.10
CA PRO A 157 -7.50 -0.23 -20.84
C PRO A 157 -7.43 0.29 -19.40
N LEU A 158 -7.48 1.61 -19.25
CA LEU A 158 -7.68 2.24 -17.95
C LEU A 158 -9.17 2.31 -17.64
N ALA A 159 -9.58 1.75 -16.51
CA ALA A 159 -10.96 1.80 -16.04
C ALA A 159 -11.02 2.16 -14.56
N ARG A 160 -12.17 2.64 -14.09
CA ARG A 160 -12.42 2.76 -12.65
C ARG A 160 -12.35 1.39 -12.00
N ARG A 161 -11.86 1.31 -10.77
CA ARG A 161 -11.89 0.05 -10.04
C ARG A 161 -13.31 -0.26 -9.60
N THR A 162 -13.64 -1.54 -9.58
CA THR A 162 -14.95 -2.04 -9.15
C THR A 162 -15.25 -1.75 -7.68
N ASP A 163 -14.23 -1.45 -6.88
CA ASP A 163 -14.31 -1.22 -5.44
C ASP A 163 -14.16 0.27 -5.04
N ASP A 164 -14.27 1.18 -6.00
CA ASP A 164 -14.24 2.64 -5.80
C ASP A 164 -15.64 3.27 -5.68
N ASP A 165 -16.63 2.48 -5.27
CA ASP A 165 -17.97 2.94 -4.88
C ASP A 165 -17.94 3.69 -3.54
N ALA A 166 -18.81 4.70 -3.38
CA ALA A 166 -18.94 5.50 -2.16
C ALA A 166 -19.20 4.65 -0.91
N GLU A 167 -20.02 3.61 -1.00
CA GLU A 167 -20.33 2.73 0.13
C GLU A 167 -19.12 1.87 0.52
N VAL A 168 -18.39 1.35 -0.47
CA VAL A 168 -17.16 0.59 -0.23
C VAL A 168 -16.07 1.48 0.36
N LEU A 169 -15.95 2.72 -0.13
CA LEU A 169 -15.04 3.72 0.42
C LEU A 169 -15.36 4.02 1.89
N LYS A 170 -16.62 4.31 2.19
CA LYS A 170 -17.08 4.59 3.56
C LYS A 170 -16.73 3.44 4.50
N LYS A 171 -16.99 2.20 4.09
CA LYS A 171 -16.60 1.00 4.86
C LYS A 171 -15.10 0.95 5.11
N ARG A 172 -14.28 1.19 4.08
CA ARG A 172 -12.81 1.18 4.21
C ARG A 172 -12.28 2.29 5.10
N LEU A 173 -12.89 3.48 5.06
CA LEU A 173 -12.53 4.59 5.94
C LEU A 173 -12.87 4.30 7.41
N LEU A 174 -14.04 3.71 7.66
CA LEU A 174 -14.43 3.27 9.00
C LEU A 174 -13.46 2.21 9.54
N GLU A 175 -13.13 1.20 8.73
CA GLU A 175 -12.15 0.19 9.12
C GLU A 175 -10.76 0.78 9.36
N PHE A 176 -10.32 1.72 8.52
CA PHE A 176 -9.05 2.42 8.71
C PHE A 176 -9.01 3.19 10.03
N LYS A 177 -10.04 3.99 10.32
CA LYS A 177 -10.16 4.76 11.58
C LYS A 177 -10.16 3.82 12.80
N ALA A 178 -10.89 2.70 12.72
CA ALA A 178 -11.01 1.76 13.83
C ALA A 178 -9.76 0.92 14.08
N LYS A 179 -9.09 0.45 13.01
CA LYS A 179 -8.05 -0.59 13.11
C LYS A 179 -6.63 -0.10 12.81
N THR A 180 -6.49 0.79 11.82
CA THR A 180 -5.17 1.22 11.32
C THR A 180 -4.71 2.51 11.98
N GLN A 181 -5.61 3.46 12.25
CA GLN A 181 -5.27 4.72 12.93
C GLN A 181 -4.56 4.54 14.28
N PRO A 182 -4.97 3.57 15.15
CA PRO A 182 -4.26 3.30 16.40
C PRO A 182 -2.80 2.82 16.22
N LEU A 183 -2.42 2.34 15.03
CA LEU A 183 -1.04 1.91 14.75
C LEU A 183 -0.05 3.07 14.79
N ALA A 184 -0.49 4.29 14.44
CA ALA A 184 0.37 5.46 14.47
C ALA A 184 1.01 5.63 15.85
N THR A 185 0.21 5.51 16.92
CA THR A 185 0.69 5.62 18.30
C THR A 185 1.68 4.52 18.67
N SER A 186 1.52 3.30 18.14
CA SER A 186 2.49 2.21 18.36
C SER A 186 3.84 2.52 17.71
N TYR A 187 3.84 2.92 16.44
CA TYR A 187 5.07 3.29 15.73
C TYR A 187 5.71 4.58 16.25
N GLU A 188 4.94 5.51 16.80
CA GLU A 188 5.44 6.70 17.52
C GLU A 188 6.23 6.30 18.76
N LYS A 189 5.68 5.39 19.57
CA LYS A 189 6.40 4.85 20.76
C LYS A 189 7.68 4.12 20.40
N LEU A 190 7.72 3.48 19.22
CA LEU A 190 8.92 2.83 18.69
C LEU A 190 9.92 3.81 18.06
N GLY A 191 9.61 5.10 17.94
CA GLY A 191 10.49 6.13 17.36
C GLY A 191 10.65 6.04 15.83
N THR A 192 9.95 5.11 15.18
CA THR A 192 10.08 4.82 13.74
C THR A 192 9.08 5.59 12.88
N LEU A 193 8.01 6.15 13.46
CA LEU A 193 7.00 6.89 12.70
C LEU A 193 7.56 8.21 12.15
N ARG A 194 7.26 8.50 10.88
CA ARG A 194 7.41 9.80 10.23
C ARG A 194 6.11 10.14 9.49
N ARG A 195 5.55 11.31 9.77
CA ARG A 195 4.33 11.80 9.11
C ARG A 195 4.70 12.69 7.93
N ILE A 196 3.98 12.52 6.83
CA ILE A 196 4.12 13.32 5.61
C ILE A 196 2.74 13.80 5.20
N ASP A 197 2.61 15.11 4.96
CA ASP A 197 1.41 15.69 4.38
C ASP A 197 1.25 15.20 2.94
N ALA A 198 0.25 14.35 2.74
CA ALA A 198 -0.10 13.71 1.49
C ALA A 198 -1.25 14.43 0.75
N ASN A 199 -1.70 15.61 1.21
CA ASN A 199 -2.63 16.46 0.45
C ASN A 199 -1.93 17.13 -0.74
N ARG A 200 -0.60 17.25 -0.68
CA ARG A 200 0.25 17.81 -1.73
C ARG A 200 0.35 16.88 -2.95
N ASP A 201 0.96 17.44 -3.99
CA ASP A 201 1.30 16.75 -5.23
C ASP A 201 2.25 15.55 -4.99
N ARG A 202 2.15 14.54 -5.86
CA ARG A 202 2.82 13.24 -5.67
C ARG A 202 4.36 13.38 -5.69
N GLU A 203 4.91 14.29 -6.50
CA GLU A 203 6.35 14.51 -6.59
C GLU A 203 6.87 15.19 -5.31
N ALA A 204 6.11 16.14 -4.76
CA ALA A 204 6.46 16.78 -3.50
C ALA A 204 6.42 15.79 -2.31
N VAL A 205 5.41 14.93 -2.26
CA VAL A 205 5.32 13.85 -1.26
C VAL A 205 6.50 12.89 -1.43
N PHE A 206 6.85 12.52 -2.66
CA PHE A 206 7.94 11.61 -2.94
C PHE A 206 9.31 12.20 -2.57
N ALA A 207 9.51 13.50 -2.78
CA ALA A 207 10.73 14.18 -2.36
C ALA A 207 10.95 14.08 -0.84
N ASP A 208 9.88 14.21 -0.05
CA ASP A 208 9.95 14.07 1.41
C ASP A 208 10.26 12.63 1.83
N ILE A 209 9.61 11.65 1.19
CA ILE A 209 9.89 10.23 1.41
C ILE A 209 11.34 9.91 1.07
N SER A 210 11.83 10.40 -0.08
CA SER A 210 13.20 10.18 -0.55
C SER A 210 14.22 10.74 0.45
N ARG A 211 14.00 11.95 0.96
CA ARG A 211 14.85 12.54 2.02
C ARG A 211 14.90 11.67 3.27
N LEU A 212 13.77 11.16 3.75
CA LEU A 212 13.76 10.27 4.93
C LEU A 212 14.51 8.96 4.67
N ILE A 213 14.31 8.39 3.49
CA ILE A 213 14.95 7.16 3.05
C ILE A 213 16.47 7.33 2.96
N GLU A 214 16.96 8.50 2.53
CA GLU A 214 18.39 8.83 2.45
C GLU A 214 18.99 9.19 3.81
N GLN A 215 18.28 9.95 4.65
CA GLN A 215 18.76 10.40 5.97
C GLN A 215 18.93 9.28 6.98
N ALA A 216 18.19 8.20 6.85
CA ALA A 216 18.34 7.05 7.75
C ALA A 216 19.66 6.27 7.52
N ALA A 217 20.56 6.72 6.63
CA ALA A 217 21.69 5.96 6.07
C ALA A 217 22.93 6.00 6.96
#